data_AF-A0AB39YIJ7-F1
#
_entry.id   AF-A0AB39YIJ7-F1
#
_cell.length_a   1.000
_cell.length_b   1.000
_cell.length_c   1.000
_cell.angle_alpha   90.00
_cell.angle_beta   90.00
_cell.angle_gamma   90.00
#
_symmetry.space_group_name_H-M   'P 1'
#
loop_
_entity.id
_entity.type
_entity.pdbx_description
1 polymer ?
#
loop_
_entity_poly.entity_id
_entity_poly.type
_entity_poly.pdbx_seq_one_letter_code
_entity_poly.pdbx_strand_id
1 'polypeptide(L)'
;MSEDRKLLEPLSTVVSGVLRLLVGVLAISVVLSLFNSDTAFWSGPGNCVTADWISGSSSAADAMFSARNGAHVSAVPQYCAEHPSNYQHLLRVLGGVPALALLIGGLILLNRLLQSAARDGVYTTQTVSRLHLLGWWLLLGSVFAEVVEAGARAALLATLTDNVTFSAEAVLHTSAFPYLTVLTALGVLTFARIMRVGAGMREDLEGTV
;
A
#
# COMPACT_ATOMS: atom_id res chain seq x y z
N MET A 1 -28.89 20.02 -10.45
CA MET A 1 -28.25 18.86 -11.14
C MET A 1 -27.04 19.23 -12.00
N SER A 2 -26.95 20.42 -12.60
CA SER A 2 -25.78 20.85 -13.39
C SER A 2 -24.59 21.33 -12.54
N GLU A 3 -24.85 21.89 -11.36
CA GLU A 3 -23.83 22.46 -10.46
C GLU A 3 -22.95 21.40 -9.82
N ASP A 4 -23.52 20.29 -9.33
CA ASP A 4 -22.76 19.17 -8.75
C ASP A 4 -21.80 18.52 -9.75
N ARG A 5 -22.17 18.51 -11.04
CA ARG A 5 -21.35 17.94 -12.11
C ARG A 5 -20.05 18.74 -12.32
N LYS A 6 -20.12 20.08 -12.20
CA LYS A 6 -18.96 20.98 -12.34
C LYS A 6 -17.99 20.89 -11.15
N LEU A 7 -18.48 20.57 -9.95
CA LEU A 7 -17.65 20.45 -8.74
C LEU A 7 -16.81 19.16 -8.71
N LEU A 8 -17.30 18.07 -9.33
CA LEU A 8 -16.63 16.76 -9.32
C LEU A 8 -15.68 16.52 -10.51
N GLU A 9 -15.84 17.29 -11.59
CA GLU A 9 -15.03 17.27 -12.81
C GLU A 9 -13.51 17.44 -12.57
N PRO A 10 -13.05 18.40 -11.72
CA PRO A 10 -11.62 18.54 -11.43
C PRO A 10 -11.05 17.34 -10.68
N LEU A 11 -11.81 16.77 -9.74
CA LEU A 11 -11.34 15.66 -8.90
C LEU A 11 -11.25 14.34 -9.70
N SER A 12 -12.22 14.07 -10.57
CA SER A 12 -12.18 12.98 -11.56
C SER A 12 -10.94 13.07 -12.46
N THR A 13 -10.63 14.28 -12.94
CA THR A 13 -9.49 14.51 -13.84
C THR A 13 -8.15 14.26 -13.14
N VAL A 14 -8.00 14.74 -11.91
CA VAL A 14 -6.80 14.52 -11.10
C VAL A 14 -6.61 13.03 -10.81
N VAL A 15 -7.65 12.33 -10.36
CA VAL A 15 -7.55 10.88 -10.04
C VAL A 15 -7.24 10.05 -11.29
N SER A 16 -7.84 10.37 -12.43
CA SER A 16 -7.52 9.71 -13.70
C SER A 16 -6.09 9.99 -14.16
N GLY A 17 -5.60 11.22 -13.96
CA GLY A 17 -4.22 11.60 -14.23
C GLY A 17 -3.22 10.82 -13.36
N VAL A 18 -3.47 10.76 -12.04
CA VAL A 18 -2.64 9.99 -11.10
C VAL A 18 -2.65 8.50 -11.45
N LEU A 19 -3.81 7.92 -11.79
CA LEU A 19 -3.91 6.53 -12.22
C LEU A 19 -3.06 6.27 -13.47
N ARG A 20 -3.16 7.12 -14.50
CA ARG A 20 -2.36 6.97 -15.73
C ARG A 20 -0.87 7.14 -15.46
N LEU A 21 -0.49 8.08 -14.60
CA LEU A 21 0.89 8.29 -14.20
C LEU A 21 1.43 7.04 -13.49
N LEU A 22 0.68 6.48 -12.55
CA LEU A 22 1.08 5.26 -11.85
C LEU A 22 1.17 4.05 -12.77
N VAL A 23 0.19 3.83 -13.64
CA VAL A 23 0.25 2.77 -14.66
C VAL A 23 1.44 2.98 -15.58
N GLY A 24 1.73 4.22 -15.97
CA GLY A 24 2.91 4.57 -16.75
C GLY A 24 4.22 4.26 -16.02
N VAL A 25 4.35 4.68 -14.76
CA VAL A 25 5.51 4.36 -13.91
C VAL A 25 5.68 2.85 -13.77
N LEU A 26 4.58 2.11 -13.61
CA LEU A 26 4.60 0.65 -13.47
C LEU A 26 5.00 -0.04 -14.78
N ALA A 27 4.47 0.42 -15.91
CA ALA A 27 4.87 -0.08 -17.22
C ALA A 27 6.35 0.21 -17.49
N ILE A 28 6.81 1.42 -17.16
CA ILE A 28 8.22 1.82 -17.28
C ILE A 28 9.09 0.96 -16.37
N SER A 29 8.71 0.72 -15.13
CA SER A 29 9.49 -0.11 -14.21
C SER A 29 9.53 -1.58 -14.63
N VAL A 30 8.44 -2.14 -15.20
CA VAL A 30 8.45 -3.47 -15.82
C VAL A 30 9.42 -3.50 -17.00
N VAL A 31 9.39 -2.51 -17.88
CA VAL A 31 10.30 -2.43 -19.03
C VAL A 31 11.74 -2.31 -18.55
N LEU A 32 12.04 -1.43 -17.60
CA LEU A 32 13.38 -1.26 -17.03
C LEU A 32 13.86 -2.52 -16.31
N SER A 33 12.96 -3.24 -15.63
CA SER A 33 13.27 -4.52 -14.98
C SER A 33 13.73 -5.60 -15.97
N LEU A 34 13.37 -5.52 -17.25
CA LEU A 34 13.88 -6.44 -18.29
C LEU A 34 15.34 -6.18 -18.64
N PHE A 35 15.82 -4.95 -18.43
CA PHE A 35 17.19 -4.54 -18.72
C PHE A 35 18.08 -4.54 -17.47
N ASN A 36 17.50 -4.31 -16.30
CA ASN A 36 18.21 -4.23 -15.03
C ASN A 36 17.29 -4.64 -13.87
N SER A 37 17.60 -5.74 -13.20
CA SER A 37 16.79 -6.29 -12.09
C SER A 37 16.68 -5.34 -10.89
N ASP A 38 17.59 -4.36 -10.78
CA ASP A 38 17.68 -3.44 -9.64
C ASP A 38 16.79 -2.19 -9.76
N THR A 39 16.03 -2.07 -10.86
CA THR A 39 15.26 -0.86 -11.18
C THR A 39 13.76 -0.97 -10.92
N ALA A 40 13.29 -2.16 -10.51
CA ALA A 40 11.90 -2.34 -10.14
C ALA A 40 11.60 -1.59 -8.84
N PHE A 41 10.84 -0.49 -8.95
CA PHE A 41 10.38 0.33 -7.83
C PHE A 41 9.70 -0.48 -6.71
N TRP A 42 9.14 -1.66 -7.05
CA TRP A 42 8.46 -2.54 -6.10
C TRP A 42 9.39 -3.48 -5.33
N SER A 43 10.65 -3.62 -5.72
CA SER A 43 11.56 -4.62 -5.14
C SER A 43 12.81 -4.03 -4.48
N GLY A 44 12.98 -2.69 -4.50
CA GLY A 44 14.18 -2.03 -3.97
C GLY A 44 15.44 -2.29 -4.82
N PRO A 45 16.56 -1.60 -4.53
CA PRO A 45 17.82 -1.81 -5.23
C PRO A 45 18.48 -3.12 -4.77
N GLY A 46 18.75 -4.02 -5.72
CA GLY A 46 19.45 -5.28 -5.47
C GLY A 46 18.61 -6.39 -4.86
N ASN A 47 19.18 -7.59 -4.79
CA ASN A 47 18.59 -8.75 -4.13
C ASN A 47 18.67 -8.67 -2.60
N CYS A 48 18.36 -7.51 -2.04
CA CYS A 48 18.64 -7.18 -0.65
C CYS A 48 17.35 -7.05 0.17
N VAL A 49 17.39 -7.50 1.42
CA VAL A 49 16.35 -7.26 2.43
C VAL A 49 16.98 -6.57 3.63
N THR A 50 16.45 -5.40 3.98
CA THR A 50 16.81 -4.67 5.20
C THR A 50 16.04 -5.22 6.38
N ALA A 51 16.74 -5.57 7.46
CA ALA A 51 16.12 -5.99 8.71
C ALA A 51 16.08 -4.81 9.69
N ASP A 52 15.15 -3.88 9.49
CA ASP A 52 15.01 -2.62 10.24
C ASP A 52 14.64 -2.80 11.71
N TRP A 53 14.08 -3.96 12.07
CA TRP A 53 13.80 -4.32 13.46
C TRP A 53 15.00 -4.88 14.22
N ILE A 54 16.10 -5.21 13.53
CA ILE A 54 17.36 -5.63 14.14
C ILE A 54 18.33 -4.45 14.04
N SER A 55 18.85 -3.99 15.17
CA SER A 55 19.90 -2.98 15.17
C SER A 55 21.07 -3.44 16.02
N GLY A 56 22.27 -3.18 15.52
CA GLY A 56 23.51 -3.40 16.24
C GLY A 56 24.18 -2.06 16.51
N SER A 57 24.67 -1.88 17.72
CA SER A 57 25.62 -0.82 18.05
C SER A 57 26.88 -1.45 18.63
N SER A 58 28.03 -0.86 18.33
CA SER A 58 29.30 -1.30 18.90
C SER A 58 30.27 -0.12 18.97
N SER A 59 31.20 -0.18 19.92
CA SER A 59 32.29 0.80 20.00
C SER A 59 33.16 0.81 18.73
N ALA A 60 33.22 -0.31 18.00
CA ALA A 60 33.85 -0.38 16.69
C ALA A 60 33.09 0.42 15.63
N ALA A 61 31.75 0.37 15.63
CA ALA A 61 30.91 1.20 14.76
C ALA A 61 31.02 2.68 15.12
N ASP A 62 31.01 3.01 16.41
CA ASP A 62 31.20 4.38 16.90
C ASP A 62 32.55 4.96 16.43
N ALA A 63 33.62 4.15 16.50
CA ALA A 63 34.93 4.53 16.00
C ALA A 63 34.98 4.66 14.47
N MET A 64 34.36 3.72 13.75
CA MET A 64 34.33 3.69 12.28
C MET A 64 33.62 4.92 11.70
N PHE A 65 32.52 5.36 12.32
CA PHE A 65 31.76 6.54 11.88
C PHE A 65 32.14 7.82 12.63
N SER A 66 33.23 7.81 13.39
CA SER A 66 33.75 8.98 14.11
C SER A 66 32.71 9.65 15.01
N ALA A 67 31.97 8.85 15.77
CA ALA A 67 30.97 9.33 16.71
C ALA A 67 31.61 10.22 17.78
N ARG A 68 30.95 11.33 18.10
CA ARG A 68 31.39 12.25 19.15
C ARG A 68 31.21 11.60 20.53
N ASN A 69 32.01 12.00 21.53
CA ASN A 69 31.81 11.55 22.92
C ASN A 69 30.36 11.79 23.38
N GLY A 70 29.66 10.70 23.74
CA GLY A 70 28.24 10.71 24.12
C GLY A 70 27.25 10.42 22.97
N ALA A 71 27.73 10.23 21.73
CA ALA A 71 26.93 9.76 20.61
C ALA A 71 27.22 8.28 20.33
N HIS A 72 26.17 7.53 19.96
CA HIS A 72 26.26 6.14 19.56
C HIS A 72 25.71 5.97 18.15
N VAL A 73 26.33 5.10 17.39
CA VAL A 73 25.98 4.76 16.02
C VAL A 73 25.23 3.45 16.04
N SER A 74 23.99 3.51 15.55
CA SER A 74 23.15 2.35 15.32
C SER A 74 23.23 1.97 13.85
N ALA A 75 23.51 0.70 13.56
CA ALA A 75 23.55 0.16 12.21
C ALA A 75 22.39 -0.83 12.01
N VAL A 76 21.70 -0.68 10.88
CA VAL A 76 20.65 -1.60 10.42
C VAL A 76 21.27 -2.54 9.38
N PRO A 77 21.21 -3.87 9.59
CA PRO A 77 21.80 -4.82 8.65
C PRO A 77 20.93 -4.97 7.40
N GLN A 78 21.60 -5.04 6.25
CA GLN A 78 21.00 -5.34 4.96
C GLN A 78 21.59 -6.65 4.44
N TYR A 79 20.74 -7.64 4.19
CA TYR A 79 21.14 -8.96 3.73
C TYR A 79 20.91 -9.06 2.22
N CYS A 80 21.97 -9.22 1.46
CA CYS A 80 21.93 -9.30 0.00
C CYS A 80 22.31 -10.69 -0.48
N ALA A 81 21.49 -11.27 -1.38
CA ALA A 81 21.82 -12.53 -2.05
C ALA A 81 22.50 -12.26 -3.39
N GLU A 82 23.76 -12.66 -3.55
CA GLU A 82 24.47 -12.52 -4.84
C GLU A 82 23.86 -13.42 -5.92
N HIS A 83 23.46 -14.64 -5.56
CA HIS A 83 22.83 -15.62 -6.46
C HIS A 83 21.50 -16.09 -5.86
N PRO A 84 20.41 -15.31 -6.01
CA PRO A 84 19.13 -15.67 -5.42
C PRO A 84 18.58 -16.95 -6.07
N SER A 85 18.10 -17.87 -5.24
CA SER A 85 17.33 -19.01 -5.75
C SER A 85 15.96 -18.58 -6.27
N ASN A 86 15.32 -19.39 -7.11
CA ASN A 86 13.96 -19.13 -7.62
C ASN A 86 12.94 -18.91 -6.49
N TYR A 87 13.13 -19.59 -5.36
CA TYR A 87 12.28 -19.44 -4.18
C TYR A 87 12.44 -18.05 -3.54
N GLN A 88 13.69 -17.58 -3.35
CA GLN A 88 13.98 -16.24 -2.83
C GLN A 88 13.47 -15.14 -3.76
N HIS A 89 13.49 -15.38 -5.08
CA HIS A 89 12.90 -14.47 -6.04
C HIS A 89 11.38 -14.36 -5.88
N LEU A 90 10.69 -15.48 -5.66
CA LEU A 90 9.24 -15.49 -5.45
C LEU A 90 8.87 -14.73 -4.16
N LEU A 91 9.59 -14.97 -3.06
CA LEU A 91 9.39 -14.26 -1.79
C LEU A 91 9.63 -12.75 -1.92
N ARG A 92 10.64 -12.35 -2.69
CA ARG A 92 10.89 -10.93 -2.97
C ARG A 92 9.71 -10.28 -3.67
N VAL A 93 9.16 -10.94 -4.69
CA VAL A 93 7.98 -10.43 -5.42
C VAL A 93 6.77 -10.33 -4.49
N LEU A 94 6.53 -11.34 -3.66
CA LEU A 94 5.47 -11.34 -2.65
C LEU A 94 5.67 -10.25 -1.58
N GLY A 95 6.90 -9.79 -1.35
CA GLY A 95 7.25 -8.76 -0.38
C GLY A 95 6.94 -7.30 -0.78
N GLY A 96 6.51 -7.06 -2.02
CA GLY A 96 6.18 -5.69 -2.50
C GLY A 96 5.09 -5.59 -3.58
N VAL A 97 4.71 -6.69 -4.24
CA VAL A 97 3.57 -6.71 -5.17
C VAL A 97 2.22 -6.48 -4.49
N PRO A 98 1.92 -7.02 -3.28
CA PRO A 98 0.63 -6.83 -2.65
C PRO A 98 0.26 -5.36 -2.40
N ALA A 99 1.17 -4.53 -1.90
CA ALA A 99 0.94 -3.10 -1.70
C ALA A 99 0.66 -2.37 -3.01
N LEU A 100 1.35 -2.74 -4.09
CA LEU A 100 1.09 -2.19 -5.43
C LEU A 100 -0.27 -2.60 -5.96
N ALA A 101 -0.62 -3.88 -5.85
CA ALA A 101 -1.93 -4.38 -6.24
C ALA A 101 -3.06 -3.66 -5.47
N LEU A 102 -2.84 -3.42 -4.17
CA LEU A 102 -3.77 -2.65 -3.35
C LEU A 102 -3.91 -1.20 -3.84
N LEU A 103 -2.80 -0.53 -4.08
CA LEU A 103 -2.78 0.87 -4.52
C LEU A 103 -3.47 1.03 -5.88
N ILE A 104 -3.11 0.19 -6.85
CA ILE A 104 -3.73 0.19 -8.19
C ILE A 104 -5.22 -0.15 -8.10
N GLY A 105 -5.57 -1.19 -7.34
CA GLY A 105 -6.96 -1.60 -7.13
C GLY A 105 -7.79 -0.48 -6.51
N GLY A 106 -7.27 0.16 -5.46
CA GLY A 106 -7.90 1.31 -4.80
C GLY A 106 -8.13 2.49 -5.75
N LEU A 107 -7.14 2.84 -6.57
CA LEU A 107 -7.27 3.90 -7.57
C LEU A 107 -8.27 3.54 -8.69
N ILE A 108 -8.31 2.30 -9.16
CA ILE A 108 -9.30 1.86 -10.17
C ILE A 108 -10.71 1.96 -9.59
N LEU A 109 -10.91 1.49 -8.36
CA LEU A 109 -12.18 1.56 -7.65
C LEU A 109 -12.60 3.02 -7.43
N LEU A 110 -11.67 3.89 -7.02
CA LEU A 110 -11.91 5.32 -6.83
C LEU A 110 -12.28 6.02 -8.13
N ASN A 111 -11.54 5.75 -9.20
CA ASN A 111 -11.83 6.29 -10.53
C ASN A 111 -13.21 5.83 -11.04
N ARG A 112 -13.56 4.55 -10.83
CA ARG A 112 -14.91 4.05 -11.17
C ARG A 112 -16.01 4.72 -10.36
N LEU A 113 -15.76 4.97 -9.07
CA LEU A 113 -16.71 5.71 -8.23
C LEU A 113 -16.92 7.15 -8.72
N LEU A 114 -15.84 7.86 -9.03
CA LEU A 114 -15.91 9.24 -9.53
C LEU A 114 -16.61 9.33 -10.88
N GLN A 115 -16.30 8.41 -11.79
CA GLN A 115 -16.99 8.33 -13.09
C GLN A 115 -18.47 7.99 -12.94
N SER A 116 -18.83 7.11 -12.01
CA SER A 116 -20.22 6.77 -11.72
C SER A 116 -20.98 7.94 -11.11
N ALA A 117 -20.39 8.61 -10.12
CA ALA A 117 -20.99 9.77 -9.47
C ALA A 117 -21.20 10.94 -10.44
N ALA A 118 -20.27 11.14 -11.39
CA ALA A 118 -20.38 12.16 -12.42
C ALA A 118 -21.43 11.84 -13.50
N ARG A 119 -21.75 10.56 -13.75
CA ARG A 119 -22.73 10.13 -14.75
C ARG A 119 -24.14 9.99 -14.19
N ASP A 120 -24.29 9.33 -13.05
CA ASP A 120 -25.60 8.88 -12.53
C ASP A 120 -26.06 9.70 -11.31
N GLY A 121 -25.24 10.61 -10.80
CA GLY A 121 -25.52 11.39 -9.59
C GLY A 121 -25.13 10.68 -8.29
N VAL A 122 -24.86 11.48 -7.24
CA VAL A 122 -24.28 11.03 -5.95
C VAL A 122 -25.27 10.18 -5.13
N TYR A 123 -26.57 10.31 -5.37
CA TYR A 123 -27.65 9.74 -4.55
C TYR A 123 -28.27 8.45 -5.11
N THR A 124 -27.53 7.66 -5.90
CA THR A 124 -28.00 6.36 -6.37
C THR A 124 -27.53 5.22 -5.46
N THR A 125 -28.42 4.26 -5.18
CA THR A 125 -28.14 3.06 -4.35
C THR A 125 -26.92 2.26 -4.83
N GLN A 126 -26.63 2.33 -6.13
CA GLN A 126 -25.48 1.69 -6.77
C GLN A 126 -24.14 2.33 -6.38
N THR A 127 -24.11 3.65 -6.15
CA THR A 127 -22.91 4.40 -5.73
C THR A 127 -22.54 4.07 -4.28
N VAL A 128 -23.54 3.90 -3.41
CA VAL A 128 -23.34 3.51 -1.99
C VAL A 128 -22.77 2.10 -1.86
N SER A 129 -23.23 1.15 -2.68
CA SER A 129 -22.67 -0.23 -2.68
C SER A 129 -21.20 -0.25 -3.13
N ARG A 130 -20.85 0.54 -4.15
CA ARG A 130 -19.47 0.67 -4.64
C ARG A 130 -18.55 1.37 -3.64
N LEU A 131 -19.05 2.34 -2.87
CA LEU A 131 -18.31 2.98 -1.77
C LEU A 131 -18.02 1.99 -0.64
N HIS A 132 -19.00 1.16 -0.28
CA HIS A 132 -18.79 0.07 0.68
C HIS A 132 -17.77 -0.96 0.19
N LEU A 133 -17.80 -1.32 -1.10
CA LEU A 133 -16.83 -2.23 -1.71
C LEU A 133 -15.42 -1.64 -1.66
N LEU A 134 -15.26 -0.34 -1.93
CA LEU A 134 -13.96 0.34 -1.86
C LEU A 134 -13.42 0.39 -0.43
N GLY A 135 -14.27 0.73 0.55
CA GLY A 135 -13.88 0.72 1.96
C GLY A 135 -13.46 -0.68 2.45
N TRP A 136 -14.19 -1.72 2.05
CA TRP A 136 -13.83 -3.11 2.37
C TRP A 136 -12.58 -3.59 1.64
N TRP A 137 -12.39 -3.19 0.38
CA TRP A 137 -11.19 -3.50 -0.39
C TRP A 137 -9.95 -2.90 0.26
N LEU A 138 -10.02 -1.64 0.71
CA LEU A 138 -8.92 -0.99 1.42
C LEU A 138 -8.68 -1.62 2.79
N LEU A 139 -9.73 -1.94 3.57
CA LEU A 139 -9.57 -2.57 4.88
C LEU A 139 -8.97 -3.98 4.76
N LEU A 140 -9.62 -4.88 4.05
CA LEU A 140 -9.15 -6.27 3.93
C LEU A 140 -7.85 -6.34 3.13
N GLY A 141 -7.76 -5.57 2.05
CA GLY A 141 -6.58 -5.57 1.22
C GLY A 141 -5.36 -5.07 1.97
N SER A 142 -5.48 -4.04 2.82
CA SER A 142 -4.31 -3.47 3.52
C SER A 142 -3.77 -4.44 4.56
N VAL A 143 -4.67 -5.06 5.33
CA VAL A 143 -4.30 -6.10 6.28
C VAL A 143 -3.71 -7.32 5.55
N PHE A 144 -4.31 -7.76 4.45
CA PHE A 144 -3.81 -8.90 3.68
C PHE A 144 -2.44 -8.61 3.06
N ALA A 145 -2.26 -7.44 2.45
CA ALA A 145 -0.99 -7.03 1.85
C ALA A 145 0.11 -7.00 2.90
N GLU A 146 -0.13 -6.38 4.06
CA GLU A 146 0.86 -6.30 5.13
C GLU A 146 1.28 -7.70 5.64
N VAL A 147 0.31 -8.59 5.86
CA VAL A 147 0.59 -9.96 6.35
C VAL A 147 1.40 -10.75 5.33
N VAL A 148 1.07 -10.64 4.04
CA VAL A 148 1.81 -11.34 2.98
C VAL A 148 3.21 -10.75 2.83
N GLU A 149 3.37 -9.43 2.87
CA GLU A 149 4.66 -8.78 2.73
C GLU A 149 5.58 -9.07 3.91
N ALA A 150 5.08 -8.93 5.14
CA ALA A 150 5.81 -9.23 6.36
C ALA A 150 6.20 -10.71 6.41
N GLY A 151 5.27 -11.62 6.09
CA GLY A 151 5.54 -13.05 6.00
C GLY A 151 6.61 -13.38 4.96
N ALA A 152 6.54 -12.77 3.78
CA ALA A 152 7.51 -12.99 2.72
C ALA A 152 8.90 -12.46 3.06
N ARG A 153 9.00 -11.28 3.69
CA ARG A 153 10.28 -10.71 4.15
C ARG A 153 10.90 -11.53 5.28
N ALA A 154 10.10 -11.98 6.25
CA ALA A 154 10.56 -12.84 7.32
C ALA A 154 11.05 -14.21 6.81
N ALA A 155 10.31 -14.82 5.88
CA ALA A 155 10.73 -16.08 5.26
C ALA A 155 11.99 -15.91 4.40
N LEU A 156 12.12 -14.80 3.68
CA LEU A 156 13.34 -14.50 2.93
C LEU A 156 14.54 -14.32 3.88
N LEU A 157 14.37 -13.59 4.99
CA LEU A 157 15.43 -13.42 5.98
C LEU A 157 15.87 -14.75 6.61
N ALA A 158 14.93 -15.64 6.91
CA ALA A 158 15.23 -16.98 7.41
C ALA A 158 16.05 -17.82 6.41
N THR A 159 15.98 -17.53 5.10
CA THR A 159 16.85 -18.19 4.11
C THR A 159 18.24 -17.57 3.98
N LEU A 160 18.46 -16.36 4.51
CA LEU A 160 19.72 -15.62 4.42
C LEU A 160 20.52 -15.60 5.73
N THR A 161 20.00 -16.24 6.79
CA THR A 161 20.62 -16.24 8.12
C THR A 161 20.65 -17.65 8.69
N ASP A 162 21.79 -18.05 9.26
CA ASP A 162 21.97 -19.40 9.82
C ASP A 162 21.24 -19.62 11.17
N ASN A 163 20.89 -18.53 11.87
CA ASN A 163 20.40 -18.58 13.26
C ASN A 163 19.04 -17.91 13.50
N VAL A 164 18.38 -17.35 12.47
CA VAL A 164 17.05 -16.73 12.64
C VAL A 164 16.01 -17.72 12.10
N THR A 165 15.32 -18.40 13.00
CA THR A 165 14.20 -19.25 12.63
C THR A 165 13.02 -18.37 12.19
N PHE A 166 12.26 -18.83 11.19
CA PHE A 166 10.98 -18.22 10.83
C PHE A 166 10.03 -18.31 12.02
N SER A 167 9.88 -17.23 12.78
CA SER A 167 9.03 -17.16 13.97
C SER A 167 7.94 -16.09 13.82
N ALA A 168 6.81 -16.30 14.49
CA ALA A 168 5.67 -15.37 14.44
C ALA A 168 6.01 -13.97 14.99
N GLU A 169 6.95 -13.91 15.94
CA GLU A 169 7.55 -12.68 16.46
C GLU A 169 8.33 -11.92 15.37
N ALA A 170 9.11 -12.60 14.52
CA ALA A 170 9.82 -11.96 13.43
C ALA A 170 8.83 -11.36 12.40
N VAL A 171 7.75 -12.09 12.08
CA VAL A 171 6.67 -11.59 11.22
C VAL A 171 5.99 -10.36 11.84
N LEU A 172 5.67 -10.41 13.13
CA LEU A 172 5.04 -9.28 13.83
C LEU A 172 5.94 -8.04 13.88
N HIS A 173 7.25 -8.20 14.05
CA HIS A 173 8.21 -7.10 14.05
C HIS A 173 8.50 -6.53 12.65
N THR A 174 8.42 -7.36 11.60
CA THR A 174 8.48 -6.90 10.20
C THR A 174 7.19 -6.22 9.73
N SER A 175 6.07 -6.46 10.41
CA SER A 175 4.77 -5.93 10.02
C SER A 175 4.67 -4.47 10.47
N ALA A 176 4.70 -3.53 9.55
CA ALA A 176 4.37 -2.14 9.84
C ALA A 176 2.86 -2.00 9.82
N PHE A 177 2.22 -2.07 11.00
CA PHE A 177 0.76 -2.03 11.05
C PHE A 177 0.23 -0.76 10.31
N PRO A 178 -0.60 -0.91 9.27
CA PRO A 178 -0.91 0.18 8.34
C PRO A 178 -1.98 1.12 8.91
N TYR A 179 -1.67 1.81 10.00
CA TYR A 179 -2.62 2.65 10.76
C TYR A 179 -3.28 3.70 9.89
N LEU A 180 -2.52 4.39 9.03
CA LEU A 180 -3.06 5.41 8.12
C LEU A 180 -4.06 4.81 7.12
N THR A 181 -3.75 3.65 6.56
CA THR A 181 -4.62 2.96 5.58
C THR A 181 -5.90 2.47 6.24
N VAL A 182 -5.82 1.95 7.47
CA VAL A 182 -6.98 1.55 8.26
C VAL A 182 -7.86 2.76 8.63
N LEU A 183 -7.25 3.86 9.09
CA LEU A 183 -7.98 5.08 9.45
C LEU A 183 -8.66 5.72 8.25
N THR A 184 -7.98 5.78 7.10
CA THR A 184 -8.58 6.30 5.85
C THR A 184 -9.74 5.42 5.39
N ALA A 185 -9.60 4.09 5.43
CA ALA A 185 -10.66 3.17 5.08
C ALA A 185 -11.88 3.29 6.03
N LEU A 186 -11.64 3.42 7.33
CA LEU A 186 -12.68 3.71 8.32
C LEU A 186 -13.38 5.05 8.03
N GLY A 187 -12.62 6.10 7.72
CA GLY A 187 -13.16 7.40 7.35
C GLY A 187 -14.09 7.32 6.13
N VAL A 188 -13.65 6.61 5.08
CA VAL A 188 -14.44 6.37 3.86
C VAL A 188 -15.73 5.60 4.17
N LEU A 189 -15.66 4.54 4.97
CA LEU A 189 -16.84 3.76 5.37
C LEU A 189 -17.83 4.59 6.20
N THR A 190 -17.32 5.44 7.09
CA THR A 190 -18.15 6.32 7.92
C THR A 190 -18.87 7.35 7.05
N PHE A 191 -18.15 7.96 6.10
CA PHE A 191 -18.71 8.92 5.16
C PHE A 191 -19.77 8.29 4.24
N ALA A 192 -19.52 7.08 3.76
CA ALA A 192 -20.50 6.31 2.98
C ALA A 192 -21.79 6.03 3.77
N ARG A 193 -21.68 5.73 5.07
CA ARG A 193 -22.85 5.53 5.95
C ARG A 193 -23.66 6.81 6.13
N ILE A 194 -23.00 7.95 6.33
CA ILE A 194 -23.66 9.26 6.46
C ILE A 194 -24.40 9.62 5.16
N MET A 195 -23.77 9.45 4.00
CA MET A 195 -24.43 9.70 2.71
C MET A 195 -25.68 8.83 2.52
N ARG A 196 -25.64 7.56 2.92
CA ARG A 196 -26.78 6.65 2.81
C ARG A 196 -27.97 7.11 3.65
N VAL A 197 -27.73 7.62 4.85
CA VAL A 197 -28.77 8.19 5.71
C VAL A 197 -29.35 9.47 5.10
N GLY A 198 -28.48 10.35 4.57
CA GLY A 198 -28.91 11.58 3.90
C GLY A 198 -29.71 11.34 2.61
N ALA A 199 -29.44 10.23 1.91
CA ALA A 199 -30.21 9.82 0.72
C ALA A 199 -31.65 9.45 1.08
N GLY A 200 -31.84 8.62 2.10
CA GLY A 200 -33.18 8.19 2.53
C GLY A 200 -34.06 9.34 3.00
N MET A 201 -33.48 10.35 3.66
CA MET A 201 -34.26 11.53 4.08
C MET A 201 -34.71 12.41 2.91
N ARG A 202 -33.96 12.41 1.80
CA ARG A 202 -34.34 13.18 0.60
C ARG A 202 -35.50 12.55 -0.14
N GLU A 203 -35.57 11.22 -0.11
CA GLU A 203 -36.65 10.42 -0.69
C GLU A 203 -37.98 10.62 0.09
N ASP A 204 -37.93 10.77 1.42
CA ASP A 204 -39.10 11.12 2.24
C ASP A 204 -39.63 12.56 1.98
N LEU A 205 -38.74 13.48 1.64
CA LEU A 205 -39.07 14.88 1.31
C LEU A 205 -39.66 15.03 -0.10
N GLU A 206 -39.31 14.15 -1.04
CA GLU A 206 -39.91 14.11 -2.37
C GLU A 206 -41.23 13.32 -2.40
N GLY A 207 -41.45 12.41 -1.45
CA GLY A 207 -42.71 11.65 -1.31
C GLY A 207 -43.85 12.38 -0.60
N THR A 208 -43.62 13.60 -0.08
CA THR A 208 -44.60 14.38 0.68
C THR A 208 -45.23 15.55 -0.08
N VAL A 209 -44.95 15.70 -1.38
CA VAL A 209 -45.56 16.69 -2.29
C VAL A 209 -46.43 16.04 -3.35
#